data_AF-A0A6I0EBV4-F1
#
_entry.id   AF-A0A6I0EBV4-F1
#
_cell.length_a   1.000
_cell.length_b   1.000
_cell.length_c   1.000
_cell.angle_alpha   90.00
_cell.angle_beta   90.00
_cell.angle_gamma   90.00
#
_symmetry.space_group_name_H-M   'P 1'
#
loop_
_entity.id
_entity.type
_entity.pdbx_description
1 polymer ?
#
loop_
_entity_poly.entity_id
_entity_poly.type
_entity_poly.pdbx_seq_one_letter_code
_entity_poly.pdbx_strand_id
1 'polypeptide(L)'
;MIANCTNCGRPNGILAWGETEAKAVPICIDCYEKYQSIHLKTLHAYQYAAWEAEQQMNDHFESFGMRVHRRPAPPSPMPSNIGNTINSISVTDSHVGTINTGAIGSFAQSVTQLKQEGQSELATNLNDLITAVLGAPEFTTAVKNEVIELLGSIADQASQPQQTRKTAMARVLLKRLNELLSDVSTVGNLWQRVSELLAALF
;
A
#
# COMPACT_ATOMS: atom_id res chain seq x y z
N MET A 1 -25.55 11.92 17.17
CA MET A 1 -24.55 12.90 16.69
C MET A 1 -23.24 12.15 16.52
N ILE A 2 -22.68 12.11 15.31
CA ILE A 2 -21.35 11.55 15.08
C ILE A 2 -20.36 12.62 15.52
N ALA A 3 -19.52 12.30 16.51
CA ALA A 3 -18.51 13.24 16.98
C ALA A 3 -17.35 13.32 15.98
N ASN A 4 -16.75 14.50 15.83
CA ASN A 4 -15.56 14.66 15.02
C ASN A 4 -14.33 14.12 15.78
N CYS A 5 -13.38 13.55 15.05
CA CYS A 5 -12.12 13.12 15.64
C CYS A 5 -11.36 14.32 16.23
N THR A 6 -10.99 14.25 17.50
CA THR A 6 -10.29 15.36 18.18
C THR A 6 -8.86 15.56 17.66
N ASN A 7 -8.22 14.51 17.13
CA ASN A 7 -6.84 14.59 16.65
C ASN A 7 -6.71 15.15 15.22
N CYS A 8 -7.62 14.81 14.32
CA CYS A 8 -7.52 15.19 12.90
C CYS A 8 -8.71 16.00 12.36
N GLY A 9 -9.74 16.24 13.17
CA GLY A 9 -10.93 17.02 12.79
C GLY A 9 -11.87 16.34 11.80
N ARG A 10 -11.57 15.12 11.34
CA ARG A 10 -12.42 14.40 10.37
C ARG A 10 -13.77 14.01 10.99
N PRO A 11 -14.88 14.07 10.22
CA PRO A 11 -16.13 13.43 10.61
C PRO A 11 -15.90 11.91 10.71
N ASN A 12 -16.64 11.22 11.61
CA ASN A 12 -16.50 9.79 11.94
C ASN A 12 -15.45 9.46 13.04
N GLY A 13 -15.45 10.21 14.15
CA GLY A 13 -14.88 9.72 15.41
C GLY A 13 -15.82 8.70 16.05
N ILE A 14 -15.53 7.41 15.88
CA ILE A 14 -16.39 6.29 16.33
C ILE A 14 -15.81 5.60 17.57
N LEU A 15 -14.49 5.71 17.78
CA LEU A 15 -13.80 5.13 18.92
C LEU A 15 -13.65 6.20 20.01
N ALA A 16 -14.13 5.89 21.22
CA ALA A 16 -13.92 6.74 22.38
C ALA A 16 -12.70 6.22 23.16
N TRP A 17 -11.69 7.06 23.33
CA TRP A 17 -10.43 6.68 23.98
C TRP A 17 -10.19 7.51 25.25
N GLY A 18 -10.04 6.85 26.39
CA GLY A 18 -9.83 7.46 27.70
C GLY A 18 -10.10 6.48 28.83
N GLU A 19 -9.60 6.78 30.03
CA GLU A 19 -9.69 5.88 31.20
C GLU A 19 -11.13 5.76 31.76
N THR A 20 -12.01 6.72 31.48
CA THR A 20 -13.40 6.74 31.91
C THR A 20 -14.30 7.29 30.81
N GLU A 21 -15.57 6.87 30.75
CA GLU A 21 -16.54 7.35 29.76
C GLU A 21 -16.67 8.89 29.77
N ALA A 22 -16.48 9.54 30.92
CA ALA A 22 -16.55 10.99 31.08
C ALA A 22 -15.34 11.75 30.48
N LYS A 23 -14.21 11.08 30.23
CA LYS A 23 -13.00 11.65 29.61
C LYS A 23 -12.66 11.03 28.27
N ALA A 24 -13.58 10.22 27.71
CA ALA A 24 -13.32 9.52 26.47
C ALA A 24 -13.32 10.51 25.30
N VAL A 25 -12.17 10.64 24.65
CA VAL A 25 -11.97 11.52 23.50
C VAL A 25 -12.33 10.76 22.23
N PRO A 26 -13.20 11.29 21.37
CA PRO A 26 -13.54 10.65 20.11
C PRO A 26 -12.35 10.70 19.14
N ILE A 27 -11.91 9.54 18.69
CA ILE A 27 -10.85 9.38 17.69
C ILE A 27 -11.39 8.58 16.49
N CYS A 28 -10.89 8.90 15.29
CA CYS A 28 -11.18 8.10 14.10
C CYS A 28 -10.30 6.85 14.04
N ILE A 29 -10.75 5.87 13.26
CA ILE A 29 -10.05 4.60 13.08
C ILE A 29 -8.62 4.79 12.54
N ASP A 30 -8.41 5.73 11.61
CA ASP A 30 -7.08 6.01 11.04
C ASP A 30 -6.09 6.53 12.11
N CYS A 31 -6.55 7.41 13.01
CA CYS A 31 -5.71 7.94 14.07
C CYS A 31 -5.38 6.86 15.09
N TYR A 32 -6.35 5.98 15.37
CA TYR A 32 -6.16 4.84 16.26
C TYR A 32 -5.17 3.83 15.68
N GLU A 33 -5.29 3.48 14.39
CA GLU A 33 -4.37 2.57 13.70
C GLU A 33 -2.94 3.12 13.71
N LYS A 34 -2.75 4.41 13.40
CA LYS A 34 -1.44 5.05 13.49
C LYS A 34 -0.87 4.98 14.90
N TYR A 35 -1.68 5.26 15.92
CA TYR A 35 -1.25 5.17 17.31
C TYR A 35 -0.81 3.74 17.67
N GLN A 36 -1.61 2.73 17.32
CA GLN A 36 -1.28 1.32 17.53
C GLN A 36 0.02 0.93 16.82
N SER A 37 0.23 1.39 15.59
CA SER A 37 1.47 1.13 14.84
C SER A 37 2.71 1.72 15.53
N ILE A 38 2.59 2.92 16.11
CA ILE A 38 3.67 3.56 16.86
C ILE A 38 3.93 2.79 18.16
N HIS A 39 2.87 2.43 18.89
CA HIS A 39 2.98 1.67 20.13
C HIS A 39 3.67 0.31 19.93
N LEU A 40 3.28 -0.42 18.87
CA LEU A 40 3.93 -1.69 18.50
C LEU A 40 5.41 -1.49 18.15
N LYS A 41 5.76 -0.45 17.39
CA LYS A 41 7.18 -0.13 17.10
C LYS A 41 7.97 0.15 18.37
N THR A 42 7.39 0.87 19.32
CA THR A 42 8.01 1.15 20.61
C THR A 42 8.24 -0.13 21.42
N LEU A 43 7.24 -1.03 21.49
CA LEU A 43 7.39 -2.33 22.16
C LEU A 43 8.48 -3.18 21.52
N HIS A 44 8.53 -3.24 20.18
CA HIS A 44 9.59 -3.94 19.47
C HIS A 44 10.97 -3.35 19.76
N ALA A 45 11.11 -2.02 19.79
CA ALA A 45 12.38 -1.37 20.13
C ALA A 45 12.86 -1.76 21.54
N TYR A 46 11.95 -1.87 22.51
CA TYR A 46 12.30 -2.37 23.84
C TYR A 46 12.73 -3.84 23.84
N GLN A 47 12.10 -4.70 23.03
CA GLN A 47 12.51 -6.09 22.89
C GLN A 47 13.93 -6.21 22.31
N TYR A 48 14.27 -5.37 21.32
CA TYR A 48 15.62 -5.32 20.77
C TYR A 48 16.65 -4.84 21.78
N ALA A 49 16.35 -3.76 22.51
CA ALA A 49 17.26 -3.25 23.54
C ALA A 49 17.50 -4.28 24.65
N ALA A 50 16.46 -5.02 25.06
CA ALA A 50 16.58 -6.10 26.02
C ALA A 50 17.41 -7.28 25.48
N TRP A 51 17.20 -7.65 24.21
CA TRP A 51 17.99 -8.70 23.56
C TRP A 51 19.47 -8.31 23.45
N GLU A 52 19.78 -7.07 23.08
CA GLU A 52 21.15 -6.58 23.00
C GLU A 52 21.84 -6.59 24.37
N ALA A 53 21.14 -6.15 25.42
CA ALA A 53 21.65 -6.22 26.79
C ALA A 53 21.92 -7.67 27.23
N GLU A 54 21.04 -8.62 26.86
CA GLU A 54 21.25 -10.06 27.11
C GLU A 54 22.49 -10.59 26.37
N GLN A 55 22.71 -10.19 25.12
CA GLN A 55 23.91 -10.59 24.37
C GLN A 55 25.18 -10.05 25.02
N GLN A 56 25.21 -8.78 25.45
CA GLN A 56 26.37 -8.21 26.14
C GLN A 56 26.69 -8.94 27.46
N MET A 57 25.66 -9.29 28.23
CA MET A 57 25.84 -10.11 29.44
C MET A 57 26.37 -11.51 29.10
N ASN A 58 25.82 -12.14 28.05
CA ASN A 58 26.27 -13.46 27.63
C ASN A 58 27.73 -13.45 27.16
N ASP A 59 28.13 -12.44 26.38
CA ASP A 59 29.52 -12.26 25.96
C ASP A 59 30.45 -12.07 27.17
N HIS A 60 30.00 -11.33 28.19
CA HIS A 60 30.73 -11.18 29.45
C HIS A 60 30.88 -12.52 30.18
N PHE A 61 29.82 -13.32 30.31
CA PHE A 61 29.90 -14.65 30.95
C PHE A 61 30.78 -15.64 30.17
N GLU A 62 30.71 -15.62 28.83
CA GLU A 62 31.58 -16.42 27.96
C GLU A 62 33.05 -16.02 28.13
N SER A 63 33.36 -14.75 28.41
CA SER A 63 34.72 -14.30 28.71
C SER A 63 35.29 -14.92 30.01
N PHE A 64 34.42 -15.34 30.94
CA PHE A 64 34.79 -16.11 32.13
C PHE A 64 34.73 -17.64 31.92
N GLY A 65 34.59 -18.10 30.67
CA GLY A 65 34.56 -19.53 30.33
C GLY A 65 33.22 -20.23 30.64
N MET A 66 32.17 -19.49 31.01
CA MET A 66 30.83 -20.04 31.16
C MET A 66 30.12 -20.11 29.82
N ARG A 67 29.63 -21.29 29.43
CA ARG A 67 28.81 -21.43 28.23
C ARG A 67 27.37 -21.04 28.54
N VAL A 68 26.86 -20.03 27.86
CA VAL A 68 25.48 -19.56 27.96
C VAL A 68 24.73 -19.85 26.68
N HIS A 69 23.43 -20.16 26.80
CA HIS A 69 22.58 -20.41 25.64
C HIS A 69 22.06 -19.09 25.08
N ARG A 70 22.38 -18.79 23.82
CA ARG A 70 21.91 -17.57 23.15
C ARG A 70 20.50 -17.77 22.62
N ARG A 71 19.59 -16.87 23.00
CA ARG A 71 18.26 -16.80 22.38
C ARG A 71 18.36 -16.25 20.95
N PRO A 72 17.54 -16.77 20.02
CA PRO A 72 17.47 -16.24 18.67
C PRO A 72 17.06 -14.75 18.71
N ALA A 73 17.56 -13.99 17.75
CA ALA A 73 17.18 -12.59 17.61
C ALA A 73 15.66 -12.46 17.48
N PRO A 74 15.03 -11.45 18.12
CA PRO A 74 13.63 -11.17 17.88
C PRO A 74 13.42 -10.91 16.38
N PRO A 75 12.27 -11.34 15.82
CA PRO A 75 12.00 -11.15 14.40
C PRO A 75 12.00 -9.65 14.08
N SER A 76 12.70 -9.28 13.00
CA SER A 76 12.65 -7.92 12.47
C SER A 76 11.20 -7.50 12.34
N PRO A 77 10.83 -6.27 12.76
CA PRO A 77 9.48 -5.79 12.51
C PRO A 77 9.29 -5.86 11.00
N MET A 78 8.49 -6.82 10.53
CA MET A 78 7.99 -6.75 9.18
C MET A 78 7.31 -5.38 9.11
N PRO A 79 7.61 -4.55 8.10
CA PRO A 79 6.82 -3.37 7.88
C PRO A 79 5.39 -3.87 7.67
N SER A 80 4.57 -3.82 8.72
CA SER A 80 3.13 -3.99 8.59
C SER A 80 2.69 -2.73 7.89
N ASN A 81 2.79 -2.73 6.56
CA ASN A 81 2.01 -1.89 5.67
C ASN A 81 0.52 -2.29 5.75
N ILE A 82 0.02 -2.53 6.96
CA ILE A 82 -1.39 -2.58 7.31
C ILE A 82 -1.65 -1.16 7.79
N GLY A 83 -1.79 -0.29 6.82
CA GLY A 83 -1.80 1.15 6.95
C GLY A 83 -1.63 1.68 5.54
N ASN A 84 -2.72 2.18 4.98
CA ASN A 84 -2.86 2.70 3.62
C ASN A 84 -1.98 3.93 3.37
N THR A 85 -0.66 3.81 3.45
CA THR A 85 0.26 4.67 2.71
C THR A 85 0.42 4.10 1.32
N ILE A 86 -0.67 4.19 0.57
CA ILE A 86 -0.66 4.21 -0.88
C ILE A 86 -0.02 5.56 -1.24
N ASN A 87 1.32 5.63 -1.30
CA ASN A 87 2.06 6.87 -1.56
C ASN A 87 1.91 7.39 -3.02
N SER A 88 0.77 7.11 -3.66
CA SER A 88 0.45 7.67 -4.97
C SER A 88 -1.03 7.72 -5.34
N ILE A 89 -1.95 7.15 -4.55
CA ILE A 89 -3.38 7.13 -4.87
C ILE A 89 -4.18 7.40 -3.60
N SER A 90 -4.65 8.63 -3.43
CA SER A 90 -5.62 8.95 -2.38
C SER A 90 -7.01 8.53 -2.87
N VAL A 91 -7.49 7.37 -2.44
CA VAL A 91 -8.88 6.97 -2.68
C VAL A 91 -9.75 7.61 -1.59
N THR A 92 -10.34 8.76 -1.91
CA THR A 92 -11.28 9.46 -1.04
C THR A 92 -12.67 8.83 -1.18
N ASP A 93 -13.25 8.43 -0.03
CA ASP A 93 -14.64 8.04 0.22
C ASP A 93 -15.17 6.66 -0.29
N SER A 94 -15.66 5.88 0.69
CA SER A 94 -16.72 4.85 0.57
C SER A 94 -16.54 3.60 -0.32
N HIS A 95 -15.37 3.31 -0.88
CA HIS A 95 -15.17 2.11 -1.73
C HIS A 95 -14.25 1.02 -1.16
N VAL A 96 -13.71 1.23 0.04
CA VAL A 96 -12.70 0.36 0.69
C VAL A 96 -13.22 -1.05 1.03
N GLY A 97 -14.55 -1.27 1.08
CA GLY A 97 -15.14 -2.56 1.45
C GLY A 97 -15.48 -3.51 0.29
N THR A 98 -15.40 -3.08 -0.96
CA THR A 98 -15.82 -3.91 -2.13
C THR A 98 -14.76 -4.04 -3.23
N ILE A 99 -13.69 -3.25 -3.15
CA ILE A 99 -12.59 -3.27 -4.12
C ILE A 99 -11.45 -4.12 -3.55
N ASN A 100 -10.84 -4.95 -4.39
CA ASN A 100 -9.73 -5.83 -3.99
C ASN A 100 -8.49 -5.00 -3.62
N THR A 101 -8.34 -4.70 -2.32
CA THR A 101 -7.25 -3.86 -1.79
C THR A 101 -5.86 -4.46 -2.02
N GLY A 102 -5.77 -5.79 -2.18
CA GLY A 102 -4.53 -6.47 -2.55
C GLY A 102 -4.03 -6.05 -3.93
N ALA A 103 -4.92 -6.00 -4.92
CA ALA A 103 -4.56 -5.60 -6.28
C ALA A 103 -4.09 -4.14 -6.37
N ILE A 104 -4.73 -3.23 -5.60
CA ILE A 104 -4.29 -1.83 -5.48
C ILE A 104 -2.91 -1.74 -4.82
N GLY A 105 -2.66 -2.54 -3.78
CA GLY A 105 -1.35 -2.59 -3.11
C GLY A 105 -0.24 -3.01 -4.07
N SER A 106 -0.44 -4.09 -4.82
CA SER A 106 0.51 -4.56 -5.83
C SER A 106 0.75 -3.52 -6.93
N PHE A 107 -0.32 -2.89 -7.43
CA PHE A 107 -0.20 -1.82 -8.42
C PHE A 107 0.64 -0.64 -7.91
N ALA A 108 0.36 -0.17 -6.68
CA ALA A 108 1.08 0.94 -6.08
C ALA A 108 2.58 0.64 -5.91
N GLN A 109 2.93 -0.61 -5.60
CA GLN A 109 4.31 -1.06 -5.53
C GLN A 109 5.00 -1.00 -6.90
N SER A 110 4.38 -1.54 -7.96
CA SER A 110 4.94 -1.50 -9.32
C SER A 110 5.10 -0.06 -9.83
N VAL A 111 4.13 0.80 -9.55
CA VAL A 111 4.20 2.24 -9.86
C VAL A 111 5.34 2.94 -9.11
N THR A 112 5.57 2.57 -7.85
CA THR A 112 6.69 3.11 -7.06
C THR A 112 8.03 2.69 -7.68
N GLN A 113 8.14 1.43 -8.10
CA GLN A 113 9.32 0.93 -8.79
C GLN A 113 9.55 1.65 -10.12
N LEU A 114 8.50 1.87 -10.93
CA LEU A 114 8.59 2.64 -12.18
C LEU A 114 9.16 4.05 -11.96
N LYS A 115 8.76 4.74 -10.88
CA LYS A 115 9.35 6.06 -10.52
C LYS A 115 10.83 5.94 -10.18
N GLN A 116 11.23 4.91 -9.44
CA GLN A 116 12.63 4.67 -9.07
C GLN A 116 13.51 4.35 -10.29
N GLU A 117 12.94 3.73 -11.32
CA GLU A 117 13.61 3.42 -12.59
C GLU A 117 13.63 4.60 -13.58
N GLY A 118 13.16 5.79 -13.17
CA GLY A 118 13.15 6.99 -14.00
C GLY A 118 11.94 7.11 -14.94
N GLN A 119 10.99 6.17 -14.89
CA GLN A 119 9.74 6.21 -15.68
C GLN A 119 8.63 7.00 -14.96
N SER A 120 8.98 8.19 -14.44
CA SER A 120 8.08 9.02 -13.63
C SER A 120 6.80 9.44 -14.35
N GLU A 121 6.89 9.68 -15.66
CA GLU A 121 5.74 10.04 -16.49
C GLU A 121 4.74 8.90 -16.59
N LEU A 122 5.19 7.69 -16.94
CA LEU A 122 4.34 6.51 -16.98
C LEU A 122 3.71 6.23 -15.62
N ALA A 123 4.50 6.30 -14.55
CA ALA A 123 4.01 6.08 -13.19
C ALA A 123 2.94 7.10 -12.79
N THR A 124 3.05 8.35 -13.22
CA THR A 124 2.06 9.40 -12.96
C THR A 124 0.77 9.12 -13.74
N ASN A 125 0.89 8.88 -15.05
CA ASN A 125 -0.27 8.58 -15.90
C ASN A 125 -1.02 7.31 -15.47
N LEU A 126 -0.30 6.28 -14.97
CA LEU A 126 -0.91 5.09 -14.39
C LEU A 126 -1.71 5.40 -13.10
N ASN A 127 -1.19 6.26 -12.22
CA ASN A 127 -1.94 6.69 -11.02
C ASN A 127 -3.18 7.52 -11.38
N ASP A 128 -3.07 8.39 -12.37
CA ASP A 128 -4.20 9.20 -12.81
C ASP A 128 -5.29 8.30 -13.43
N LEU A 129 -4.87 7.29 -14.20
CA LEU A 129 -5.77 6.32 -14.80
C LEU A 129 -6.51 5.48 -13.75
N ILE A 130 -5.82 4.93 -12.76
CA ILE A 130 -6.50 4.14 -11.71
C ILE A 130 -7.43 5.02 -10.86
N THR A 131 -7.06 6.27 -10.61
CA THR A 131 -7.92 7.24 -9.91
C THR A 131 -9.19 7.53 -10.72
N ALA A 132 -9.06 7.72 -12.03
CA ALA A 132 -10.19 7.91 -12.92
C ALA A 132 -11.10 6.67 -12.99
N VAL A 133 -10.53 5.46 -13.06
CA VAL A 133 -11.28 4.19 -13.04
C VAL A 133 -12.07 4.02 -11.73
N LEU A 134 -11.43 4.34 -10.59
CA LEU A 134 -12.08 4.26 -9.28
C LEU A 134 -13.23 5.28 -9.15
N GLY A 135 -13.04 6.49 -9.71
CA GLY A 135 -14.04 7.56 -9.72
C GLY A 135 -15.13 7.40 -10.78
N ALA A 136 -14.97 6.53 -11.78
CA ALA A 136 -15.93 6.33 -12.86
C ALA A 136 -17.22 5.66 -12.32
N PRO A 137 -18.37 6.33 -12.35
CA PRO A 137 -19.64 5.75 -11.91
C PRO A 137 -20.18 4.70 -12.89
N GLU A 138 -19.72 4.71 -14.15
CA GLU A 138 -20.17 3.77 -15.18
C GLU A 138 -19.63 2.35 -14.96
N PHE A 139 -18.52 2.20 -14.23
CA PHE A 139 -17.96 0.90 -13.93
C PHE A 139 -18.61 0.25 -12.70
N THR A 140 -19.05 -0.99 -12.89
CA THR A 140 -19.39 -1.87 -11.76
C THR A 140 -18.13 -2.20 -10.96
N THR A 141 -18.30 -2.56 -9.69
CA THR A 141 -17.17 -2.98 -8.84
C THR A 141 -16.37 -4.13 -9.44
N ALA A 142 -17.03 -5.07 -10.12
CA ALA A 142 -16.36 -6.18 -10.79
C ALA A 142 -15.44 -5.70 -11.92
N VAL A 143 -15.91 -4.76 -12.76
CA VAL A 143 -15.10 -4.18 -13.83
C VAL A 143 -13.96 -3.33 -13.26
N LYS A 144 -14.20 -2.55 -12.20
CA LYS A 144 -13.14 -1.79 -11.51
C LYS A 144 -12.04 -2.73 -11.02
N ASN A 145 -12.40 -3.83 -10.37
CA ASN A 145 -11.43 -4.82 -9.89
C ASN A 145 -10.64 -5.45 -11.05
N GLU A 146 -11.32 -5.88 -12.12
CA GLU A 146 -10.65 -6.46 -13.30
C GLU A 146 -9.66 -5.46 -13.93
N VAL A 147 -10.07 -4.21 -14.12
CA VAL A 147 -9.21 -3.14 -14.67
C VAL A 147 -7.99 -2.90 -13.77
N ILE A 148 -8.18 -2.86 -12.44
CA ILE A 148 -7.08 -2.65 -11.48
C ILE A 148 -6.10 -3.84 -11.52
N GLU A 149 -6.59 -5.07 -11.58
CA GLU A 149 -5.74 -6.27 -11.65
C GLU A 149 -4.93 -6.33 -12.95
N LEU A 150 -5.56 -5.98 -14.08
CA LEU A 150 -4.88 -5.88 -15.37
C LEU A 150 -3.82 -4.77 -15.35
N LEU A 151 -4.17 -3.59 -14.85
CA LEU A 151 -3.22 -2.47 -14.69
C LEU A 151 -2.06 -2.83 -13.77
N GLY A 152 -2.32 -3.52 -12.65
CA GLY A 152 -1.29 -4.03 -11.73
C GLY A 152 -0.33 -4.98 -12.43
N SER A 153 -0.88 -5.94 -13.18
CA SER A 153 -0.08 -6.91 -13.94
C SER A 153 0.77 -6.25 -15.03
N ILE A 154 0.23 -5.23 -15.72
CA ILE A 154 0.96 -4.50 -16.76
C ILE A 154 2.05 -3.62 -16.14
N ALA A 155 1.75 -2.94 -15.03
CA ALA A 155 2.72 -2.12 -14.30
C ALA A 155 3.89 -2.97 -13.79
N ASP A 156 3.61 -4.17 -13.26
CA ASP A 156 4.63 -5.14 -12.85
C ASP A 156 5.52 -5.57 -14.02
N GLN A 157 4.93 -5.85 -15.19
CA GLN A 157 5.72 -6.17 -16.38
C GLN A 157 6.53 -4.97 -16.88
N ALA A 158 6.03 -3.74 -16.74
CA ALA A 158 6.72 -2.53 -17.15
C ALA A 158 7.91 -2.19 -16.23
N SER A 159 7.79 -2.50 -14.93
CA SER A 159 8.85 -2.32 -13.92
C SER A 159 9.90 -3.43 -13.93
N GLN A 160 9.74 -4.47 -14.75
CA GLN A 160 10.78 -5.49 -14.90
C GLN A 160 11.87 -5.02 -15.87
N PRO A 161 13.13 -5.48 -15.73
CA PRO A 161 14.18 -5.26 -16.71
C PRO A 161 13.77 -5.76 -18.10
N GLN A 162 14.13 -5.02 -19.16
CA GLN A 162 13.69 -5.31 -20.54
C GLN A 162 13.92 -6.76 -20.99
N GLN A 163 14.99 -7.40 -20.50
CA GLN A 163 15.38 -8.78 -20.84
C GLN A 163 14.46 -9.84 -20.22
N THR A 164 13.78 -9.53 -19.11
CA THR A 164 12.93 -10.46 -18.36
C THR A 164 11.45 -10.21 -18.57
N ARG A 165 11.08 -9.13 -19.29
CA ARG A 165 9.68 -8.79 -19.57
C ARG A 165 9.02 -9.85 -20.42
N LYS A 166 7.81 -10.25 -20.05
CA LYS A 166 6.97 -11.13 -20.86
C LYS A 166 6.11 -10.30 -21.81
N THR A 167 6.74 -9.69 -22.82
CA THR A 167 6.10 -8.76 -23.77
C THR A 167 4.83 -9.33 -24.42
N ALA A 168 4.83 -10.61 -24.79
CA ALA A 168 3.65 -11.26 -25.37
C ALA A 168 2.46 -11.27 -24.40
N MET A 169 2.71 -11.53 -23.11
CA MET A 169 1.69 -11.48 -22.06
C MET A 169 1.20 -10.05 -21.86
N ALA A 170 2.12 -9.09 -21.77
CA ALA A 170 1.77 -7.68 -21.62
C ALA A 170 0.86 -7.18 -22.76
N ARG A 171 1.15 -7.56 -24.02
CA ARG A 171 0.30 -7.21 -25.17
C ARG A 171 -1.11 -7.81 -25.11
N VAL A 172 -1.26 -9.04 -24.61
CA VAL A 172 -2.57 -9.65 -24.39
C VAL A 172 -3.36 -8.88 -23.32
N LEU A 173 -2.70 -8.52 -22.21
CA LEU A 173 -3.31 -7.74 -21.13
C LEU A 173 -3.72 -6.34 -21.61
N LEU A 174 -2.87 -5.67 -22.39
CA LEU A 174 -3.17 -4.36 -23.00
C LEU A 174 -4.40 -4.43 -23.91
N LYS A 175 -4.53 -5.48 -24.71
CA LYS A 175 -5.71 -5.66 -25.58
C LYS A 175 -6.99 -5.81 -24.75
N ARG A 176 -6.97 -6.67 -23.73
CA ARG A 176 -8.12 -6.85 -22.83
C ARG A 176 -8.49 -5.55 -22.12
N LEU A 177 -7.49 -4.80 -21.67
CA LEU A 177 -7.70 -3.52 -21.02
C LEU A 177 -8.32 -2.49 -21.98
N ASN A 178 -7.89 -2.47 -23.23
CA ASN A 178 -8.48 -1.62 -24.27
C ASN A 178 -9.97 -1.93 -24.50
N GLU A 179 -10.36 -3.21 -24.49
CA GLU A 179 -11.77 -3.64 -24.62
C GLU A 179 -12.63 -3.19 -23.43
N LEU A 180 -12.07 -3.15 -22.22
CA LEU A 180 -12.81 -2.72 -21.02
C LEU A 180 -12.92 -1.20 -20.92
N LEU A 181 -11.92 -0.47 -21.41
CA LEU A 181 -11.84 0.98 -21.30
C LEU A 181 -12.42 1.73 -22.50
N SER A 182 -12.61 1.06 -23.65
CA SER A 182 -13.12 1.68 -24.88
C SER A 182 -14.54 2.24 -24.76
N ASP A 183 -15.34 1.68 -23.84
CA ASP A 183 -16.76 2.01 -23.71
C ASP A 183 -17.00 3.24 -22.80
N VAL A 184 -15.96 3.73 -22.13
CA VAL A 184 -16.07 4.82 -21.14
C VAL A 184 -15.27 6.04 -21.58
N SER A 185 -15.99 7.04 -22.08
CA SER A 185 -15.42 8.25 -22.68
C SER A 185 -14.57 9.09 -21.70
N THR A 186 -14.91 9.07 -20.41
CA THR A 186 -14.17 9.77 -19.35
C THR A 186 -12.78 9.19 -19.09
N VAL A 187 -12.62 7.87 -19.28
CA VAL A 187 -11.35 7.16 -19.03
C VAL A 187 -10.52 7.01 -20.32
N GLY A 188 -11.17 7.02 -21.49
CA GLY A 188 -10.53 6.82 -22.79
C GLY A 188 -9.36 7.77 -23.07
N ASN A 189 -9.47 9.06 -22.74
CA ASN A 189 -8.39 10.02 -22.98
C ASN A 189 -7.13 9.76 -22.13
N LEU A 190 -7.30 9.32 -20.88
CA LEU A 190 -6.18 8.94 -20.02
C LEU A 190 -5.58 7.61 -20.48
N TRP A 191 -6.44 6.67 -20.86
CA TRP A 191 -6.01 5.38 -21.40
C TRP A 191 -5.17 5.54 -22.65
N GLN A 192 -5.56 6.42 -23.58
CA GLN A 192 -4.82 6.63 -24.82
C GLN A 192 -3.37 7.05 -24.55
N ARG A 193 -3.15 8.03 -23.65
CA ARG A 193 -1.80 8.45 -23.24
C ARG A 193 -0.99 7.32 -22.61
N VAL A 194 -1.60 6.57 -21.71
CA VAL A 194 -0.95 5.43 -21.05
C VAL A 194 -0.61 4.33 -22.07
N SER A 195 -1.52 4.05 -23.01
CA SER A 195 -1.35 3.01 -24.02
C SER A 195 -0.20 3.30 -24.98
N GLU A 196 0.01 4.57 -25.36
CA GLU A 196 1.11 4.99 -26.23
C GLU A 196 2.47 4.81 -25.52
N LEU A 197 2.55 5.19 -24.25
CA LEU A 197 3.76 4.98 -23.43
C LEU A 197 4.07 3.50 -23.24
N LEU A 198 3.05 2.67 -22.99
CA LEU A 198 3.22 1.23 -22.81
C LEU A 198 3.56 0.53 -24.13
N ALA A 199 3.01 0.99 -25.27
CA ALA A 199 3.36 0.46 -26.58
C ALA A 199 4.84 0.74 -26.95
N ALA A 200 5.40 1.87 -26.51
CA ALA A 200 6.82 2.15 -26.67
C ALA A 200 7.72 1.22 -25.82
N LEU A 201 7.19 0.66 -24.73
CA LEU A 201 7.90 -0.23 -23.82
C LEU A 201 7.86 -1.72 -24.21
N PHE A 202 6.85 -2.14 -24.98
CA PHE A 202 6.52 -3.56 -25.27
C PHE A 202 6.45 -3.89 -26.77
#